data_AF-A0A950FGB4-F1
#
_entry.id   AF-A0A950FGB4-F1
#
_cell.length_a   1.000
_cell.length_b   1.000
_cell.length_c   1.000
_cell.angle_alpha   90.00
_cell.angle_beta   90.00
_cell.angle_gamma   90.00
#
_symmetry.space_group_name_H-M   'P 1'
#
loop_
_entity.id
_entity.type
_entity.pdbx_description
1 polymer ?
#
loop_
_entity_poly.entity_id
_entity_poly.type
_entity_poly.pdbx_seq_one_letter_code
_entity_poly.pdbx_strand_id
1 'polypeptide(L)'
;MRKVCPPCGRIVAIVEDSAGRLGWTELIDIFAGEGLTKAEVDRVLDAEIEGAPTLRDRLTSRMANELMKGLGMPGRQSPEDVRRVRLGLASRPQGT
;
A
#
# COMPACT_ATOMS: atom_id res chain seq x y z
N MET A 1 5.97 -24.34 -9.49
CA MET A 1 6.28 -23.38 -8.41
C MET A 1 6.72 -22.07 -9.04
N ARG A 2 6.02 -20.96 -8.80
CA ARG A 2 6.47 -19.63 -9.26
C ARG A 2 7.65 -19.20 -8.39
N LYS A 3 8.79 -18.86 -8.99
CA LYS A 3 9.91 -18.24 -8.28
C LYS A 3 9.45 -16.84 -7.85
N VAL A 4 9.46 -16.56 -6.54
CA VAL A 4 9.18 -15.22 -6.01
C VAL A 4 10.41 -14.36 -6.26
N CYS A 5 10.23 -13.16 -6.80
CA CYS A 5 11.35 -12.25 -6.99
C CYS A 5 11.89 -11.84 -5.59
N PRO A 6 13.21 -11.82 -5.34
CA PRO A 6 13.73 -11.52 -4.00
C PRO A 6 13.25 -10.18 -3.42
N PRO A 7 13.20 -9.07 -4.20
CA PRO A 7 12.61 -7.82 -3.73
C PRO A 7 11.12 -7.94 -3.37
N CYS A 8 10.35 -8.71 -4.15
CA CYS A 8 8.92 -8.93 -3.94
C CYS A 8 8.66 -9.54 -2.57
N GLY A 9 9.43 -10.60 -2.23
CA GLY A 9 9.30 -11.28 -0.94
C GLY A 9 9.61 -10.36 0.24
N ARG A 10 10.67 -9.56 0.14
CA ARG A 10 11.05 -8.61 1.19
C ARG A 10 10.00 -7.51 1.38
N ILE A 11 9.53 -6.91 0.29
CA ILE A 11 8.53 -5.83 0.34
C ILE A 11 7.22 -6.35 0.95
N VAL A 12 6.76 -7.54 0.54
CA VAL A 12 5.55 -8.15 1.13
C VAL A 12 5.75 -8.40 2.62
N ALA A 13 6.88 -8.98 3.03
CA ALA A 13 7.16 -9.26 4.44
C ALA A 13 7.17 -7.98 5.29
N ILE A 14 7.83 -6.91 4.81
CA ILE A 14 7.87 -5.61 5.49
C ILE A 14 6.46 -5.04 5.63
N VAL A 15 5.65 -5.08 4.56
CA VAL A 15 4.28 -4.57 4.58
C VAL A 15 3.40 -5.37 5.52
N GLU A 16 3.52 -6.69 5.53
CA GLU A 16 2.74 -7.56 6.42
C GLU A 16 3.09 -7.36 7.89
N ASP A 17 4.37 -7.19 8.22
CA ASP A 17 4.81 -6.92 9.58
C ASP A 17 4.48 -5.48 10.02
N SER A 18 4.57 -4.51 9.13
CA SER A 18 4.40 -3.09 9.49
C SER A 18 2.95 -2.62 9.46
N ALA A 19 2.05 -3.37 8.83
CA ALA A 19 0.71 -2.93 8.52
C ALA A 19 -0.09 -2.52 9.77
N GLY A 20 -0.51 -1.24 9.79
CA GLY A 20 -1.31 -0.67 10.87
C GLY A 20 -0.53 -0.27 12.12
N ARG A 21 0.78 -0.52 12.18
CA ARG A 21 1.65 -0.08 13.27
C ARG A 21 2.50 1.13 12.89
N LEU A 22 2.90 1.20 11.62
CA LEU A 22 3.81 2.22 11.12
C LEU A 22 3.15 3.11 10.08
N GLY A 23 3.59 4.36 10.07
CA GLY A 23 3.27 5.35 9.05
C GLY A 23 3.97 5.07 7.72
N TRP A 24 3.55 5.78 6.68
CA TRP A 24 4.12 5.63 5.33
C TRP A 24 5.59 6.08 5.29
N THR A 25 5.94 7.12 6.04
CA THR A 25 7.32 7.62 6.13
C THR A 25 8.25 6.57 6.76
N GLU A 26 7.83 5.96 7.88
CA GLU A 26 8.61 4.91 8.54
C GLU A 26 8.80 3.68 7.65
N LEU A 27 7.77 3.33 6.86
CA LEU A 27 7.88 2.28 5.85
C LEU A 27 8.91 2.61 4.77
N ILE A 28 8.98 3.86 4.30
CA ILE A 28 10.00 4.30 3.34
C ILE A 28 11.40 4.15 3.94
N ASP A 29 11.58 4.54 5.20
CA ASP A 29 12.87 4.42 5.89
C ASP A 29 13.31 2.96 6.02
N ILE A 30 12.38 2.05 6.32
CA ILE A 30 12.64 0.60 6.36
C ILE A 30 13.03 0.06 4.98
N PHE A 31 12.29 0.42 3.93
CA PHE A 31 12.63 -0.01 2.57
C PHE A 31 14.03 0.48 2.15
N ALA A 32 14.37 1.72 2.49
CA ALA A 32 15.69 2.28 2.23
C ALA A 32 16.79 1.55 3.02
N GLY A 33 16.56 1.25 4.30
CA GLY A 33 17.48 0.48 5.14
C GLY A 33 17.75 -0.95 4.63
N GLU A 34 16.76 -1.55 3.98
CA GLU A 34 16.84 -2.88 3.33
C GLU A 34 17.50 -2.83 1.93
N GLY A 35 17.95 -1.65 1.50
CA GLY A 35 18.58 -1.44 0.20
C GLY A 35 17.62 -1.54 -0.99
N LEU A 36 16.31 -1.38 -0.76
CA LEU A 36 15.30 -1.40 -1.81
C LEU A 36 15.16 0.00 -2.44
N THR A 37 15.20 0.06 -3.76
CA THR A 37 14.99 1.33 -4.45
C THR A 37 13.51 1.70 -4.49
N LYS A 38 13.22 3.01 -4.54
CA LYS A 38 11.84 3.50 -4.71
C LYS A 38 11.13 2.84 -5.90
N ALA A 39 11.82 2.69 -7.03
CA ALA A 39 11.25 2.09 -8.24
C ALA A 39 10.94 0.59 -8.09
N GLU A 40 11.67 -0.15 -7.26
CA GLU A 40 11.34 -1.55 -6.93
C GLU A 40 10.13 -1.62 -6.00
N VAL A 41 10.10 -0.78 -4.97
CA VAL A 41 9.00 -0.69 -4.03
C VAL A 41 7.70 -0.32 -4.76
N ASP A 42 7.70 0.76 -5.55
CA ASP A 42 6.54 1.22 -6.30
C ASP A 42 6.00 0.12 -7.22
N ARG A 43 6.87 -0.57 -7.97
CA ARG A 43 6.46 -1.67 -8.86
C ARG A 43 5.77 -2.81 -8.13
N VAL A 44 6.24 -3.18 -6.94
CA VAL A 44 5.61 -4.26 -6.16
C VAL A 44 4.32 -3.78 -5.52
N LEU A 45 4.31 -2.56 -4.97
CA LEU A 45 3.14 -2.02 -4.28
C LEU A 45 1.98 -1.73 -5.23
N ASP A 46 2.26 -1.34 -6.47
CA ASP A 46 1.26 -1.03 -7.49
C ASP A 46 0.92 -2.23 -8.39
N ALA A 47 1.55 -3.39 -8.19
CA ALA A 47 1.27 -4.59 -8.97
C ALA A 47 -0.20 -5.01 -8.84
N GLU A 48 -0.92 -5.04 -9.97
CA GLU A 48 -2.27 -5.59 -10.06
C GLU A 48 -2.20 -7.10 -10.33
N ILE A 49 -2.75 -7.90 -9.41
CA ILE A 49 -2.76 -9.36 -9.51
C ILE A 49 -4.22 -9.81 -9.59
N GLU A 50 -4.60 -10.42 -10.73
CA GLU A 50 -5.90 -11.06 -10.93
C GLU A 50 -7.10 -10.16 -10.60
N GLY A 51 -6.97 -8.85 -10.83
CA GLY A 51 -8.03 -7.88 -10.56
C GLY A 51 -8.30 -7.62 -9.08
N ALA A 52 -7.43 -8.07 -8.15
CA ALA A 52 -7.50 -7.73 -6.74
C ALA A 52 -6.95 -6.31 -6.46
N PRO A 53 -7.34 -5.67 -5.34
CA PRO A 53 -6.69 -4.46 -4.85
C PRO A 53 -5.18 -4.68 -4.66
N THR A 54 -4.39 -3.66 -5.01
CA THR A 54 -2.94 -3.71 -4.92
C THR A 54 -2.47 -3.77 -3.47
N LEU A 55 -1.18 -4.08 -3.25
CA LEU A 55 -0.59 -3.99 -1.92
C LEU A 55 -0.69 -2.56 -1.36
N ARG A 56 -0.55 -1.54 -2.23
CA ARG A 56 -0.75 -0.14 -1.85
C ARG A 56 -2.18 0.14 -1.41
N ASP A 57 -3.19 -0.35 -2.13
CA ASP A 57 -4.60 -0.17 -1.77
C ASP A 57 -4.90 -0.77 -0.39
N ARG A 58 -4.40 -1.99 -0.15
CA ARG A 58 -4.54 -2.69 1.14
C ARG A 58 -3.86 -1.94 2.28
N LEU A 59 -2.60 -1.56 2.08
CA LEU A 59 -1.83 -0.83 3.08
C LEU A 59 -2.49 0.50 3.44
N THR A 60 -2.90 1.27 2.43
CA THR A 60 -3.58 2.56 2.60
C THR A 60 -4.88 2.41 3.40
N SER A 61 -5.69 1.39 3.08
CA SER A 61 -6.95 1.14 3.82
C SER A 61 -6.69 0.86 5.31
N ARG A 62 -5.65 0.09 5.64
CA ARG A 62 -5.27 -0.20 7.03
C ARG A 62 -4.79 1.05 7.74
N MET A 63 -3.90 1.81 7.12
CA MET A 63 -3.36 3.04 7.69
C MET A 63 -4.46 4.05 8.00
N ALA A 64 -5.38 4.25 7.06
CA ALA A 64 -6.45 5.22 7.22
C ALA A 64 -7.49 4.74 8.26
N ASN A 65 -7.72 3.43 8.38
CA ASN A 65 -8.53 2.86 9.47
C ASN A 65 -7.89 3.06 10.86
N GLU A 66 -6.58 2.86 10.99
CA GLU A 66 -5.88 3.10 12.27
C GLU A 66 -5.87 4.59 12.64
N LEU A 67 -5.70 5.48 11.65
CA LEU A 67 -5.85 6.92 11.87
C LEU A 67 -7.26 7.28 12.38
N MET A 68 -8.30 6.78 11.71
CA MET A 68 -9.68 7.03 12.14
C MET A 68 -9.94 6.51 13.55
N LYS A 69 -9.47 5.31 13.86
CA LYS A 69 -9.58 4.73 15.21
C LYS A 69 -8.90 5.60 16.27
N GLY A 70 -7.69 6.10 15.99
CA GLY A 70 -7.00 7.06 16.86
C GLY A 70 -7.78 8.36 17.08
N LEU A 71 -8.59 8.76 16.11
CA LEU A 71 -9.48 9.93 16.19
C LEU A 71 -10.85 9.63 16.81
N GLY A 72 -11.09 8.42 17.32
CA GLY A 72 -12.38 8.00 17.87
C GLY A 72 -13.48 7.79 16.82
N MET A 73 -13.11 7.71 15.54
CA MET A 73 -14.03 7.47 14.43
C MET A 73 -14.03 5.98 14.03
N PRO A 74 -15.16 5.42 13.57
CA PRO A 74 -15.22 4.03 13.13
C PRO A 74 -14.43 3.84 11.83
N GLY A 75 -13.38 3.02 11.86
CA GLY A 75 -12.66 2.63 10.65
C GLY A 75 -13.42 1.60 9.82
N ARG A 76 -13.78 1.96 8.58
CA ARG A 76 -14.60 1.12 7.67
C ARG A 76 -14.11 1.12 6.23
N GLN A 77 -12.89 1.62 5.97
CA GLN A 77 -12.36 1.67 4.61
C GLN A 77 -11.86 0.28 4.21
N SER A 78 -12.44 -0.29 3.15
CA SER A 78 -11.93 -1.51 2.54
C SER A 78 -10.82 -1.21 1.51
N PRO A 79 -9.94 -2.17 1.21
CA PRO A 79 -9.01 -2.05 0.08
C PRO A 79 -9.72 -1.73 -1.25
N GLU A 80 -10.91 -2.29 -1.47
CA GLU A 80 -11.73 -2.05 -2.64
C GLU A 80 -12.23 -0.60 -2.72
N ASP A 81 -12.63 -0.01 -1.60
CA ASP A 81 -13.04 1.40 -1.55
C ASP A 81 -11.85 2.33 -1.88
N VAL A 82 -10.67 2.03 -1.33
CA VAL A 82 -9.44 2.77 -1.65
C VAL A 82 -9.10 2.65 -3.14
N ARG A 83 -9.14 1.43 -3.69
CA ARG A 83 -8.94 1.21 -5.13
C ARG A 83 -9.92 2.04 -5.96
N ARG A 84 -11.20 2.07 -5.58
CA ARG A 84 -12.24 2.85 -6.28
C ARG A 84 -11.90 4.34 -6.29
N VAL A 85 -11.46 4.90 -5.16
CA VAL A 85 -11.01 6.30 -5.07
C VAL A 85 -9.79 6.54 -5.95
N ARG A 86 -8.77 5.67 -5.88
CA ARG A 86 -7.55 5.77 -6.71
C ARG A 86 -7.88 5.79 -8.21
N LEU A 87 -8.70 4.85 -8.67
CA LEU A 87 -9.12 4.77 -10.08
C LEU A 87 -9.95 5.99 -10.49
N GLY A 88 -10.86 6.46 -9.62
CA GLY A 88 -11.66 7.66 -9.87
C GLY A 88 -10.84 8.95 -9.96
N LEU A 89 -9.74 9.05 -9.20
CA LEU A 89 -8.79 10.16 -9.29
C LEU A 89 -7.96 10.10 -10.57
N ALA A 90 -7.55 8.90 -10.99
CA ALA A 90 -6.80 8.71 -12.24
C ALA A 90 -7.65 8.99 -13.50
N SER A 91 -8.96 8.76 -13.43
CA SER A 91 -9.89 9.00 -14.55
C SER A 91 -10.40 10.44 -14.64
N ARG A 92 -10.13 11.29 -13.64
CA ARG A 92 -10.50 12.70 -13.70
C ARG A 92 -9.50 13.45 -14.58
N PRO A 93 -9.92 14.14 -15.66
CA PRO A 93 -9.04 15.07 -16.34
C PRO A 93 -8.64 16.13 -15.32
N GLN A 94 -7.34 16.32 -15.14
CA GLN A 94 -6.81 17.44 -14.37
C GLN A 94 -7.40 18.70 -15.00
N GLY A 95 -8.25 19.40 -14.24
CA GLY A 95 -8.88 20.63 -14.70
C GLY A 95 -7.80 21.62 -15.14
N THR A 96 -7.96 22.12 -16.36
CA THR A 96 -7.29 23.30 -16.91
C THR A 96 -7.49 24.52 -16.04
#